data_AF-A0A8C4NKS3-F1
#
_entry.id   AF-A0A8C4NKS3-F1
#
_cell.length_a   1.000
_cell.length_b   1.000
_cell.length_c   1.000
_cell.angle_alpha   90.00
_cell.angle_beta   90.00
_cell.angle_gamma   90.00
#
_symmetry.space_group_name_H-M   'P 1'
#
loop_
_entity.id
_entity.type
_entity.pdbx_description
1 polymer ?
#
loop_
_entity_poly.entity_id
_entity_poly.type
_entity_poly.pdbx_seq_one_letter_code
_entity_poly.pdbx_strand_id
1 'polypeptide(L)'
;MWSLGVIMYILLCGFPPFYSNHGLAISPGMKKRIRLGQYEFPNPEWAEVSTEAKQLISELLKTDPSARMTITEFMNHPWINQSMVMPQTPLYTSRVLQEDKDLWEEVKDEMTCALASLRVNYDQVKIKDLEDSSNPLLNKRRKKREASGSCGSSNSSSS
;
A
#
# COMPACT_ATOMS: atom_id res chain seq x y z
N MET A 1 -6.87 -9.65 -4.19
CA MET A 1 -7.91 -8.60 -4.10
C MET A 1 -7.35 -7.22 -4.38
N TRP A 2 -6.44 -6.67 -3.55
CA TRP A 2 -5.89 -5.32 -3.80
C TRP A 2 -5.19 -5.19 -5.16
N SER A 3 -4.30 -6.15 -5.51
CA SER A 3 -3.66 -6.18 -6.84
C SER A 3 -4.66 -6.24 -7.99
N LEU A 4 -5.79 -6.93 -7.78
CA LEU A 4 -6.84 -7.03 -8.79
C LEU A 4 -7.51 -5.69 -9.02
N GLY A 5 -7.79 -4.93 -7.95
CA GLY A 5 -8.32 -3.57 -8.05
C GLY A 5 -7.38 -2.62 -8.79
N VAL A 6 -6.07 -2.70 -8.51
CA VAL A 6 -5.06 -1.87 -9.20
C VAL A 6 -4.98 -2.23 -10.69
N ILE A 7 -4.91 -3.52 -11.02
CA ILE A 7 -4.88 -3.97 -12.43
C ILE A 7 -6.15 -3.55 -13.16
N MET A 8 -7.32 -3.71 -12.53
CA MET A 8 -8.60 -3.37 -13.15
C MET A 8 -8.73 -1.86 -13.40
N TYR A 9 -8.23 -1.03 -12.47
CA TYR A 9 -8.16 0.41 -12.67
C TYR A 9 -7.30 0.76 -13.90
N ILE A 10 -6.10 0.17 -13.99
CA ILE A 10 -5.17 0.41 -15.11
C ILE A 10 -5.77 -0.09 -16.43
N LEU A 11 -6.47 -1.23 -16.45
CA LEU A 11 -7.09 -1.75 -17.67
C LEU A 11 -8.17 -0.82 -18.24
N LEU A 12 -8.85 -0.05 -17.39
CA LEU A 12 -9.94 0.84 -17.80
C LEU A 12 -9.46 2.21 -18.26
N CYS A 13 -8.38 2.75 -17.69
CA CYS A 13 -7.93 4.12 -18.00
C CYS A 13 -6.48 4.24 -18.47
N GLY A 14 -5.65 3.21 -18.31
CA GLY A 14 -4.25 3.18 -18.75
C GLY A 14 -3.22 3.77 -17.78
N PHE A 15 -3.61 4.20 -16.58
CA PHE A 15 -2.69 4.78 -15.58
C PHE A 15 -3.00 4.25 -14.17
N PRO A 16 -2.05 4.30 -13.22
CA PRO A 16 -2.25 3.78 -11.86
C PRO A 16 -3.13 4.69 -10.99
N PRO A 17 -3.92 4.14 -10.05
CA PRO A 17 -4.90 4.90 -9.25
C PRO A 17 -4.30 5.94 -8.29
N PHE A 18 -3.05 5.78 -7.87
CA PHE A 18 -2.45 6.61 -6.80
C PHE A 18 -1.53 7.73 -7.32
N TYR A 19 -1.54 7.98 -8.64
CA TYR A 19 -0.67 8.94 -9.32
C TYR A 19 -0.74 10.37 -8.73
N SER A 20 0.31 11.15 -8.93
CA SER A 20 0.43 12.50 -8.38
C SER A 20 0.01 13.56 -9.40
N ASN A 21 -0.95 14.43 -9.04
CA ASN A 21 -1.40 15.57 -9.88
C ASN A 21 -0.32 16.63 -10.20
N HIS A 22 0.89 16.52 -9.66
CA HIS A 22 1.98 17.48 -9.89
C HIS A 22 3.08 16.98 -10.83
N GLY A 23 2.82 15.97 -11.66
CA GLY A 23 3.77 15.52 -12.70
C GLY A 23 5.05 14.86 -12.17
N LEU A 24 5.28 14.89 -10.86
CA LEU A 24 6.27 14.04 -10.21
C LEU A 24 5.61 12.68 -9.97
N ALA A 25 5.88 11.75 -10.89
CA ALA A 25 5.57 10.32 -10.76
C ALA A 25 5.96 9.76 -9.38
N ILE A 26 6.98 10.38 -8.79
CA ILE A 26 7.66 9.98 -7.57
C ILE A 26 7.47 11.08 -6.52
N SER A 27 6.45 10.98 -5.66
CA SER A 27 6.38 11.80 -4.45
C SER A 27 6.11 10.94 -3.22
N PRO A 28 6.61 11.33 -2.02
CA PRO A 28 6.25 10.70 -0.75
C PRO A 28 4.73 10.61 -0.51
N GLY A 29 3.94 11.38 -1.28
CA GLY A 29 2.50 11.33 -1.32
C GLY A 29 1.91 10.01 -1.82
N MET A 30 2.59 9.25 -2.69
CA MET A 30 2.08 7.98 -3.24
C MET A 30 1.81 6.95 -2.14
N LYS A 31 2.81 6.64 -1.31
CA LYS A 31 2.67 5.74 -0.16
C LYS A 31 1.63 6.24 0.85
N LYS A 32 1.56 7.55 1.05
CA LYS A 32 0.55 8.17 1.93
C LYS A 32 -0.85 7.99 1.36
N ARG A 33 -1.05 8.22 0.06
CA ARG A 33 -2.32 8.01 -0.64
C ARG A 33 -2.76 6.55 -0.62
N ILE A 34 -1.84 5.60 -0.81
CA ILE A 34 -2.13 4.16 -0.69
C ILE A 34 -2.61 3.84 0.73
N ARG A 35 -1.92 4.34 1.77
CA ARG A 35 -2.33 4.13 3.17
C ARG A 35 -3.65 4.79 3.51
N LEU A 36 -3.95 5.95 2.91
CA LEU A 36 -5.20 6.67 3.11
C LEU A 36 -6.33 6.19 2.19
N GLY A 37 -6.05 5.32 1.20
CA GLY A 37 -7.02 4.89 0.19
C GLY A 37 -7.51 6.02 -0.71
N GLN A 38 -6.69 7.06 -0.90
CA GLN A 38 -7.06 8.24 -1.67
C GLN A 38 -6.68 8.06 -3.14
N TYR A 39 -7.68 7.80 -3.98
CA TYR A 39 -7.60 7.79 -5.44
C TYR A 39 -8.88 8.42 -5.99
N GLU A 40 -8.81 8.90 -7.24
CA GLU A 40 -9.92 9.57 -7.92
C GLU A 40 -10.17 8.92 -9.28
N PHE A 41 -11.31 9.20 -9.90
CA PHE A 41 -11.66 8.75 -11.24
C PHE A 41 -11.74 9.98 -12.17
N PRO A 42 -10.60 10.46 -12.72
CA PRO A 42 -10.56 11.71 -13.46
C PRO A 42 -11.26 11.60 -14.83
N ASN A 43 -11.85 12.71 -15.27
CA ASN A 43 -12.37 12.84 -16.63
C ASN A 43 -11.26 13.35 -17.56
N PRO A 44 -11.25 12.99 -18.86
CA PRO A 44 -12.31 12.32 -19.61
C PRO A 44 -12.29 10.77 -19.60
N GLU A 45 -11.21 10.13 -19.15
CA GLU A 45 -11.01 8.68 -19.30
C GLU A 45 -12.07 7.85 -18.54
N TRP A 46 -12.55 8.37 -17.41
CA TRP A 46 -13.58 7.72 -16.61
C TRP A 46 -15.01 8.22 -16.92
N ALA A 47 -15.19 9.10 -17.90
CA ALA A 47 -16.52 9.63 -18.25
C ALA A 47 -17.42 8.54 -18.85
N GLU A 48 -16.85 7.65 -19.67
CA GLU A 48 -17.57 6.57 -20.36
C GLU A 48 -17.63 5.27 -19.52
N VAL A 49 -16.87 5.19 -18.43
CA VAL A 49 -16.82 4.00 -17.58
C VAL A 49 -18.03 3.94 -16.65
N SER A 50 -18.69 2.78 -16.61
CA SER A 50 -19.88 2.54 -15.80
C SER A 50 -19.65 2.74 -14.30
N THR A 51 -20.68 3.18 -13.59
CA THR A 51 -20.65 3.38 -12.14
C THR A 51 -20.40 2.09 -11.38
N GLU A 52 -20.88 0.96 -11.89
CA GLU A 52 -20.70 -0.38 -11.34
C GLU A 52 -19.21 -0.78 -11.35
N ALA A 53 -18.47 -0.42 -12.40
CA ALA A 53 -17.03 -0.66 -12.48
C ALA A 53 -16.27 0.13 -11.40
N LYS A 54 -16.63 1.42 -11.24
CA LYS A 54 -16.03 2.31 -10.24
C LYS A 54 -16.29 1.82 -8.81
N GLN A 55 -17.51 1.35 -8.54
CA GLN A 55 -17.88 0.73 -7.26
C GLN A 55 -17.07 -0.53 -7.00
N LEU A 56 -16.94 -1.42 -8.00
CA LEU A 56 -16.16 -2.65 -7.89
C LEU A 56 -14.68 -2.38 -7.55
N ILE A 57 -14.06 -1.38 -8.19
CA ILE A 57 -12.69 -0.96 -7.85
C ILE A 57 -12.60 -0.49 -6.41
N SER A 58 -13.61 0.27 -5.97
CA SER A 58 -13.61 0.84 -4.62
C SER A 58 -13.71 -0.21 -3.53
N GLU A 59 -14.47 -1.25 -3.78
CA GLU A 59 -14.55 -2.43 -2.90
C GLU A 59 -13.24 -3.24 -2.87
N LEU A 60 -12.50 -3.28 -3.99
CA LEU A 60 -11.20 -3.96 -4.09
C LEU A 60 -10.04 -3.19 -3.44
N LEU A 61 -10.07 -1.87 -3.50
CA LEU A 61 -9.00 -0.97 -3.04
C LEU A 61 -9.20 -0.46 -1.60
N LYS A 62 -10.12 -1.04 -0.82
CA LYS A 62 -10.26 -0.75 0.61
C LYS A 62 -8.95 -0.98 1.37
N THR A 63 -8.59 0.01 2.19
CA THR A 63 -7.38 0.04 3.02
C THR A 63 -7.43 -1.02 4.11
N ASP A 64 -8.58 -1.15 4.79
CA ASP A 64 -8.84 -2.22 5.74
C ASP A 64 -8.94 -3.58 5.01
N PRO A 65 -8.05 -4.55 5.29
CA PRO A 65 -8.13 -5.90 4.72
C PRO A 65 -9.41 -6.64 5.09
N SER A 66 -10.02 -6.36 6.25
CA SER A 66 -11.20 -7.06 6.76
C SER A 66 -12.48 -6.62 6.06
N ALA A 67 -12.56 -5.33 5.72
CA ALA A 67 -13.65 -4.76 4.92
C ALA A 67 -13.47 -4.95 3.41
N ARG A 68 -12.34 -5.53 2.96
CA ARG A 68 -12.02 -5.70 1.54
C ARG A 68 -12.83 -6.87 0.97
N MET A 69 -13.41 -6.64 -0.20
CA MET A 69 -14.21 -7.64 -0.89
C MET A 69 -13.41 -8.94 -1.14
N THR A 70 -14.07 -10.06 -0.87
CA THR A 70 -13.57 -11.42 -1.08
C THR A 70 -13.62 -11.81 -2.55
N ILE A 71 -12.83 -12.81 -2.95
CA ILE A 71 -12.82 -13.28 -4.35
C ILE A 71 -14.19 -13.86 -4.77
N THR A 72 -14.93 -14.46 -3.85
CA THR A 72 -16.27 -14.99 -4.08
C THR A 72 -17.27 -13.89 -4.39
N GLU A 73 -17.23 -12.78 -3.64
CA GLU A 73 -18.07 -11.60 -3.90
C GLU A 73 -17.69 -10.95 -5.24
N PHE A 74 -16.39 -10.85 -5.55
CA PHE A 74 -15.91 -10.34 -6.84
C PHE A 74 -16.46 -11.14 -8.02
N MET A 75 -16.37 -12.47 -7.98
CA MET A 75 -16.84 -13.33 -9.07
C MET A 75 -18.37 -13.28 -9.25
N ASN A 76 -19.09 -13.06 -8.16
CA ASN A 76 -20.55 -12.91 -8.18
C ASN A 76 -21.01 -11.49 -8.52
N HIS A 77 -20.10 -10.52 -8.59
CA HIS A 77 -20.46 -9.13 -8.87
C HIS A 77 -21.09 -9.02 -10.28
N PRO A 78 -22.20 -8.28 -10.46
CA PRO A 78 -22.91 -8.20 -11.74
C PRO A 78 -22.00 -7.79 -12.89
N TRP A 79 -21.06 -6.88 -12.65
CA TRP A 79 -20.09 -6.43 -13.66
C TRP A 79 -19.19 -7.55 -14.20
N ILE A 80 -18.86 -8.56 -13.37
CA ILE A 80 -18.05 -9.73 -13.77
C ILE A 80 -18.95 -10.84 -14.33
N ASN A 81 -20.03 -11.14 -13.61
CA ASN A 81 -20.93 -12.24 -13.94
C ASN A 81 -21.75 -11.99 -15.22
N GLN A 82 -22.01 -10.72 -15.56
CA GLN A 82 -22.73 -10.32 -16.78
C GLN A 82 -21.78 -9.75 -17.85
N SER A 83 -20.50 -10.13 -17.81
CA SER A 83 -19.46 -9.59 -18.71
C SER A 83 -19.76 -9.76 -20.22
N MET A 84 -20.66 -10.66 -20.60
CA MET A 84 -21.15 -10.80 -21.99
C MET A 84 -22.04 -9.64 -22.48
N VAL A 85 -22.57 -8.79 -21.60
CA VAL A 85 -23.48 -7.66 -21.94
C VAL A 85 -22.84 -6.29 -21.66
N MET A 86 -21.53 -6.27 -21.41
CA MET A 86 -20.81 -5.03 -21.12
C MET A 86 -20.85 -4.08 -22.33
N PRO A 87 -21.13 -2.78 -22.14
CA PRO A 87 -21.12 -1.81 -23.22
C PRO A 87 -19.73 -1.76 -23.86
N GLN A 88 -19.65 -1.81 -25.19
CA GLN A 88 -18.40 -1.71 -25.96
C GLN A 88 -17.89 -0.26 -26.01
N THR A 89 -17.73 0.37 -24.84
CA THR A 89 -17.13 1.71 -24.73
C THR A 89 -15.65 1.60 -25.10
N PRO A 90 -15.17 2.37 -26.10
CA PRO A 90 -13.76 2.34 -26.47
C PRO A 90 -12.91 2.88 -25.31
N LEU A 91 -11.99 2.06 -24.82
CA LEU A 91 -11.09 2.45 -23.72
C LEU A 91 -9.86 3.18 -24.27
N TYR A 92 -9.44 4.25 -23.57
CA TYR A 92 -8.23 5.01 -23.90
C TYR A 92 -6.92 4.28 -23.53
N THR A 93 -7.03 3.16 -22.81
CA THR A 93 -5.93 2.39 -22.24
C THR A 93 -4.79 2.12 -23.22
N SER A 94 -5.09 1.67 -24.45
CA SER A 94 -4.05 1.35 -25.43
C SER A 94 -3.23 2.57 -25.87
N ARG A 95 -3.82 3.76 -25.86
CA ARG A 95 -3.16 4.99 -26.27
C ARG A 95 -2.27 5.52 -25.15
N VAL A 96 -2.81 5.60 -23.93
CA VAL A 96 -2.10 6.09 -22.74
C VAL A 96 -0.86 5.24 -22.44
N LEU A 97 -0.98 3.91 -22.53
CA LEU A 97 0.15 3.01 -22.29
C LEU A 97 1.25 3.08 -23.37
N GLN A 98 0.95 3.57 -24.57
CA GLN A 98 1.93 3.74 -25.64
C GLN A 98 2.64 5.09 -25.58
N GLU A 99 1.93 6.15 -25.16
CA GLU A 99 2.47 7.51 -25.05
C GLU A 99 3.54 7.59 -23.93
N ASP A 100 3.34 6.89 -22.81
CA ASP A 100 4.19 7.00 -21.62
C ASP A 100 4.94 5.70 -21.26
N LYS A 101 5.62 5.11 -22.23
CA LYS A 101 6.31 3.82 -22.05
C LYS A 101 7.43 3.85 -21.00
N ASP A 102 8.19 4.94 -20.93
CA ASP A 102 9.28 5.10 -19.97
C ASP A 102 8.74 5.27 -18.53
N LEU A 103 7.65 6.01 -18.39
CA LEU A 103 6.94 6.19 -17.13
C LEU A 103 6.35 4.86 -16.61
N TRP A 104 5.93 3.98 -17.53
CA TRP A 104 5.33 2.70 -17.18
C TRP A 104 6.30 1.75 -16.46
N GLU A 105 7.59 1.79 -16.78
CA GLU A 105 8.61 1.04 -16.03
C GLU A 105 8.70 1.50 -14.57
N GLU A 106 8.75 2.83 -14.34
CA GLU A 106 8.78 3.39 -12.99
C GLU A 106 7.51 3.05 -12.18
N VAL A 107 6.34 3.08 -12.85
CA VAL A 107 5.06 2.69 -12.25
C VAL A 107 5.06 1.22 -11.81
N LYS A 108 5.64 0.32 -12.61
CA LYS A 108 5.73 -1.11 -12.27
C LYS A 108 6.62 -1.36 -11.06
N ASP A 109 7.76 -0.69 -10.98
CA ASP A 109 8.69 -0.82 -9.85
C ASP A 109 8.06 -0.33 -8.55
N GLU A 110 7.32 0.79 -8.59
CA GLU A 110 6.67 1.31 -7.40
C GLU A 110 5.46 0.44 -6.99
N MET A 111 4.69 -0.07 -7.95
CA MET A 111 3.63 -1.05 -7.65
C MET A 111 4.21 -2.28 -6.94
N THR A 112 5.37 -2.76 -7.37
CA THR A 112 6.09 -3.86 -6.73
C THR A 112 6.50 -3.50 -5.30
N CYS A 113 7.04 -2.30 -5.09
CA CYS A 113 7.39 -1.80 -3.75
C CYS A 113 6.17 -1.64 -2.82
N ALA A 114 5.06 -1.12 -3.34
CA ALA A 114 3.81 -0.99 -2.60
C ALA A 114 3.28 -2.35 -2.17
N LEU A 115 3.25 -3.32 -3.08
CA LEU A 115 2.88 -4.70 -2.78
C LEU A 115 3.80 -5.34 -1.74
N ALA A 116 5.11 -5.07 -1.79
CA ALA A 116 6.04 -5.55 -0.77
C ALA A 116 5.72 -4.97 0.62
N SER A 117 5.30 -3.70 0.71
CA SER A 117 4.94 -3.07 1.99
C SER A 117 3.61 -3.55 2.58
N LEU A 118 2.69 -4.02 1.73
CA LEU A 118 1.37 -4.54 2.15
C LEU A 118 1.41 -6.04 2.49
N ARG A 119 2.47 -6.75 2.11
CA ARG A 119 2.66 -8.16 2.45
C ARG A 119 3.23 -8.27 3.86
N VAL A 120 2.63 -9.13 4.67
CA VAL A 120 3.25 -9.59 5.92
C VAL A 120 4.43 -10.48 5.52
N ASN A 121 5.64 -10.01 5.78
CA ASN A 121 6.84 -10.83 5.62
C ASN A 121 6.89 -11.85 6.77
N TYR A 122 6.49 -13.08 6.48
CA TYR A 122 6.52 -14.18 7.46
C TYR A 122 7.95 -14.56 7.90
N ASP A 123 8.97 -14.15 7.15
CA ASP A 123 10.39 -14.29 7.50
C ASP A 123 10.94 -13.12 8.34
N GLN A 124 10.09 -12.22 8.84
CA GLN A 124 10.56 -11.19 9.77
C GLN A 124 11.02 -11.82 11.08
N VAL A 125 12.29 -11.57 11.40
CA VAL A 125 12.88 -11.85 12.71
C VAL A 125 11.97 -11.28 13.78
N LYS A 126 11.34 -12.15 14.58
CA LYS A 126 10.60 -11.74 15.77
C LYS A 126 11.56 -10.99 16.69
N ILE A 127 11.26 -9.72 16.96
CA ILE A 127 12.05 -8.92 17.88
C ILE A 127 11.96 -9.60 19.25
N LYS A 128 13.11 -10.01 19.79
CA LYS A 128 13.20 -10.56 21.15
C LYS A 128 12.78 -9.50 22.15
N ASP A 129 12.20 -9.92 23.26
CA ASP A 129 11.88 -9.03 24.37
C ASP A 129 13.11 -8.25 24.85
N LEU A 130 12.87 -7.10 25.47
CA LEU A 130 13.92 -6.17 25.91
C LEU A 130 14.91 -6.80 26.91
N GLU A 131 14.51 -7.88 27.59
CA GLU A 131 15.35 -8.67 28.49
C GLU A 131 16.34 -9.56 27.73
N ASP A 132 15.84 -10.30 26.73
CA ASP A 132 16.59 -11.27 25.91
C ASP A 132 17.36 -10.66 24.74
N SER A 133 17.04 -9.41 24.39
CA SER A 133 17.73 -8.69 23.33
C SER A 133 19.06 -8.12 23.82
N SER A 134 20.15 -8.49 23.14
CA SER A 134 21.49 -7.95 23.36
C SER A 134 21.93 -7.19 22.11
N ASN A 135 22.18 -5.90 22.27
CA ASN A 135 22.82 -5.10 21.23
C ASN A 135 23.78 -4.07 21.84
N PRO A 136 24.77 -3.56 21.08
CA PRO A 136 25.80 -2.66 21.61
C PRO A 136 25.24 -1.38 22.27
N LEU A 137 24.11 -0.86 21.77
CA LEU A 137 23.44 0.32 22.31
C LEU A 137 22.74 0.04 23.65
N LEU A 138 22.00 -1.06 23.75
CA LEU A 138 21.33 -1.52 24.97
C LEU A 138 22.36 -1.83 26.06
N ASN A 139 23.47 -2.49 25.71
CA ASN A 139 24.53 -2.83 26.66
C ASN A 139 25.25 -1.58 27.19
N LYS A 140 25.52 -0.58 26.33
CA LYS A 140 26.05 0.73 26.77
C LYS A 140 25.08 1.45 27.73
N ARG A 141 23.76 1.38 27.48
CA ARG A 141 22.74 2.00 28.34
C ARG A 141 22.55 1.27 29.67
N ARG A 142 22.61 -0.07 29.68
CA ARG A 142 22.56 -0.89 30.91
C ARG A 142 23.76 -0.57 31.81
N LYS A 143 24.98 -0.58 31.27
CA LYS A 143 26.21 -0.21 32.01
C LYS A 143 26.17 1.21 32.58
N LYS A 144 25.61 2.18 31.84
CA LYS A 144 25.47 3.56 32.33
C LYS A 144 24.48 3.66 33.50
N ARG A 145 23.37 2.89 33.46
CA ARG A 145 22.40 2.82 34.56
C ARG A 145 22.98 2.18 35.81
N GLU A 146 23.75 1.10 35.65
CA GLU A 146 24.45 0.43 36.75
C GLU A 146 25.50 1.35 37.40
N ALA A 147 26.26 2.11 36.59
CA ALA A 147 27.22 3.09 37.09
C ALA A 147 26.56 4.24 37.86
N SER A 148 25.35 4.68 37.47
CA SER A 148 24.59 5.69 38.22
C SER A 148 23.92 5.14 39.49
N GLY A 149 23.59 3.85 39.53
CA GLY A 149 22.97 3.21 40.71
C GLY A 149 23.98 2.85 41.81
N SER A 150 25.24 2.58 41.46
CA SER A 150 26.30 2.23 42.42
C SER A 150 26.79 3.43 43.25
N CYS A 151 26.50 4.67 42.84
CA CYS A 151 26.92 5.88 43.56
C CYS A 151 25.99 6.24 44.76
N GLY A 152 24.87 5.53 44.94
CA GLY A 152 23.85 5.89 45.95
C GLY A 152 23.84 5.06 47.24
N SER A 153 24.70 4.04 47.41
CA SER A 153 24.57 3.06 48.50
C SER A 153 25.81 2.88 49.38
N SER A 154 26.60 3.94 49.59
CA SER A 154 27.70 3.92 50.56
C SER A 154 27.67 5.18 51.43
N ASN A 155 26.70 5.25 52.35
CA ASN A 155 26.81 6.02 53.59
C ASN A 155 25.67 5.64 54.56
N SER A 156 25.85 4.54 55.30
CA SER A 156 25.13 4.30 56.57
C SER A 156 25.75 3.12 57.34
N SER A 157 26.91 3.36 57.95
CA SER A 157 27.47 2.63 59.13
C SER A 157 28.89 3.15 59.31
N SER A 158 29.22 3.87 60.38
CA SER A 158 29.45 3.26 61.68
C SER A 158 29.54 4.33 62.77
N SER A 159 29.15 3.89 63.97
CA SER A 159 29.14 4.48 65.30
C SER A 159 30.34 5.33 65.70
#